data_AF-A0A225E0V6-F1
#
_entry.id   AF-A0A225E0V6-F1
#
_cell.length_a   1.000
_cell.length_b   1.000
_cell.length_c   1.000
_cell.angle_alpha   90.00
_cell.angle_beta   90.00
_cell.angle_gamma   90.00
#
_symmetry.space_group_name_H-M   'P 1'
#
loop_
_entity.id
_entity.type
_entity.pdbx_description
1 polymer ?
#
loop_
_entity_poly.entity_id
_entity_poly.type
_entity_poly.pdbx_seq_one_letter_code
_entity_poly.pdbx_strand_id
1 'polypeptide(L)'
;MFLAGTQIGASGTGSPGRTPKEAPADREQIEAAFKLAQAAAAEYEIRVGEGDKALDLQREPVLRWSNPSVGVVHGNVFLWTRDGQPLIVGSLFKWFTPFTHMSHEFQSLTDESIDCNFHGKPVWKTSEPGLQFSDLPKAPALAATAEQRLLQIKQLAKDFAGSKKERDGTQVELRLLPQPIYRYAVPKKGILNGALFTLVHGTDPEIFVLIEARGETVPGGNTRPPG
;
A
#
# COMPACT_ATOMS: atom_id res chain seq x y z
N MET A 1 -26.75 -27.64 -9.38
CA MET A 1 -26.30 -28.56 -10.44
C MET A 1 -26.23 -27.75 -11.72
N PHE A 2 -25.03 -27.55 -12.29
CA PHE A 2 -24.87 -26.79 -13.53
C PHE A 2 -23.99 -27.57 -14.50
N LEU A 3 -24.51 -27.71 -15.73
CA LEU A 3 -23.84 -28.24 -16.91
C LEU A 3 -23.15 -27.10 -17.65
N ALA A 4 -21.98 -27.40 -18.21
CA ALA A 4 -21.15 -26.50 -19.01
C ALA A 4 -21.49 -26.60 -20.51
N GLY A 5 -21.33 -25.49 -21.24
CA GLY A 5 -21.30 -25.45 -22.70
C GLY A 5 -20.04 -24.70 -23.18
N THR A 6 -19.34 -25.27 -24.17
CA THR A 6 -18.07 -24.82 -24.74
C THR A 6 -18.23 -24.58 -26.25
N GLN A 7 -17.62 -23.54 -26.82
CA GLN A 7 -16.74 -23.55 -28.03
C GLN A 7 -16.34 -22.11 -28.46
N ILE A 8 -15.05 -21.78 -28.50
CA ILE A 8 -14.03 -21.80 -29.60
C ILE A 8 -14.11 -20.60 -30.56
N GLY A 9 -12.99 -19.85 -30.60
CA GLY A 9 -12.54 -18.99 -31.70
C GLY A 9 -11.09 -18.57 -31.48
N ALA A 10 -10.17 -19.12 -32.29
CA ALA A 10 -8.73 -18.83 -32.33
C ALA A 10 -8.45 -17.35 -32.75
N SER A 11 -7.26 -16.75 -32.72
CA SER A 11 -5.87 -17.21 -32.74
C SER A 11 -4.99 -16.01 -32.37
N GLY A 12 -3.97 -16.20 -31.53
CA GLY A 12 -2.95 -15.20 -31.26
C GLY A 12 -1.82 -15.82 -30.49
N THR A 13 -0.68 -15.99 -31.14
CA THR A 13 0.56 -16.56 -30.60
C THR A 13 1.09 -15.68 -29.47
N GLY A 14 0.70 -15.97 -28.23
CA GLY A 14 1.35 -15.43 -27.04
C GLY A 14 2.55 -16.28 -26.67
N SER A 15 3.77 -15.82 -26.98
CA SER A 15 4.96 -16.36 -26.31
C SER A 15 4.86 -16.08 -24.80
N PRO A 16 5.21 -17.04 -23.93
CA PRO A 16 5.23 -16.78 -22.49
C PRO A 16 6.26 -15.69 -22.20
N GLY A 17 5.80 -14.61 -21.53
CA GLY A 17 6.60 -13.46 -21.17
C GLY A 17 7.85 -13.86 -20.40
N ARG A 18 9.00 -13.76 -21.06
CA ARG A 18 10.32 -13.89 -20.45
C ARG A 18 10.55 -12.61 -19.66
N THR A 19 10.68 -12.71 -18.34
CA THR A 19 11.17 -11.60 -17.52
C THR A 19 12.53 -11.19 -18.08
N PRO A 20 12.72 -9.94 -18.54
CA PRO A 20 14.01 -9.50 -19.03
C PRO A 20 15.07 -9.64 -17.94
N LYS A 21 16.25 -10.15 -18.30
CA LYS A 21 17.40 -10.23 -17.39
C LYS A 21 17.90 -8.80 -17.17
N GLU A 22 17.80 -8.29 -15.94
CA GLU A 22 18.23 -6.94 -15.56
C GLU A 22 19.69 -6.68 -15.98
N ALA A 23 19.92 -5.56 -16.66
CA ALA A 23 21.26 -5.15 -17.07
C ALA A 23 22.04 -4.56 -15.87
N PRO A 24 23.39 -4.53 -15.90
CA PRO A 24 24.19 -3.95 -14.82
C PRO A 24 23.85 -2.49 -14.49
N ALA A 25 23.56 -1.68 -15.52
CA ALA A 25 23.18 -0.27 -15.35
C ALA A 25 21.85 -0.11 -14.58
N ASP A 26 20.87 -1.00 -14.82
CA ASP A 26 19.60 -0.98 -14.11
C ASP A 26 19.80 -1.28 -12.62
N ARG A 27 20.70 -2.22 -12.29
CA ARG A 27 20.98 -2.58 -10.88
C ARG A 27 21.60 -1.43 -10.11
N GLU A 28 22.56 -0.72 -10.72
CA GLU A 28 23.18 0.46 -10.10
C GLU A 28 22.15 1.57 -9.87
N GLN A 29 21.24 1.78 -10.83
CA GLN A 29 20.17 2.78 -10.72
C GLN A 29 19.13 2.41 -9.66
N ILE A 30 18.74 1.14 -9.57
CA ILE A 30 17.85 0.62 -8.52
C ILE A 30 18.49 0.84 -7.14
N GLU A 31 19.78 0.51 -6.99
CA GLU A 31 20.49 0.69 -5.72
C GLU A 31 20.65 2.17 -5.36
N ALA A 32 20.99 3.02 -6.33
CA ALA A 32 21.09 4.46 -6.14
C ALA A 32 19.74 5.08 -5.73
N ALA A 33 18.65 4.71 -6.40
CA ALA A 33 17.30 5.16 -6.06
C ALA A 33 16.90 4.71 -4.66
N PHE A 34 17.21 3.47 -4.29
CA PHE A 34 16.96 2.95 -2.94
C PHE A 34 17.71 3.74 -1.87
N LYS A 35 19.01 3.98 -2.03
CA LYS A 35 19.81 4.76 -1.07
C LYS A 35 19.29 6.18 -0.91
N LEU A 36 18.97 6.85 -2.01
CA LEU A 36 18.40 8.20 -2.00
C LEU A 36 17.03 8.22 -1.30
N ALA A 37 16.16 7.27 -1.62
CA ALA A 37 14.83 7.18 -1.03
C ALA A 37 14.88 6.87 0.48
N GLN A 38 15.76 5.96 0.90
CA GLN A 38 15.94 5.64 2.32
C GLN A 38 16.50 6.84 3.11
N ALA A 39 17.49 7.54 2.56
CA ALA A 39 18.05 8.74 3.19
C ALA A 39 16.98 9.84 3.30
N ALA A 40 16.27 10.14 2.21
CA ALA A 40 15.21 11.15 2.22
C ALA A 40 14.05 10.79 3.16
N ALA A 41 13.62 9.52 3.20
CA ALA A 41 12.56 9.09 4.11
C ALA A 41 12.91 9.35 5.59
N ALA A 42 14.19 9.19 5.97
CA ALA A 42 14.66 9.41 7.33
C ALA A 42 14.68 10.89 7.78
N GLU A 43 14.62 11.82 6.83
CA GLU A 43 14.64 13.27 7.09
C GLU A 43 13.25 13.87 7.34
N TYR A 44 12.19 13.05 7.19
CA TYR A 44 10.83 13.43 7.49
C TYR A 44 10.52 13.29 8.98
N GLU A 45 10.11 14.39 9.59
CA GLU A 45 9.50 14.41 10.91
C GLU A 45 7.99 14.58 10.77
N ILE A 46 7.24 13.50 10.97
CA ILE A 46 5.78 13.53 10.82
C ILE A 46 5.14 13.32 12.18
N ARG A 47 4.26 14.24 12.60
CA ARG A 47 3.42 14.16 13.79
C ARG A 47 1.97 14.00 13.37
N VAL A 48 1.20 13.33 14.21
CA VAL A 48 -0.22 13.06 14.01
C VAL A 48 -1.00 13.47 15.25
N GLY A 49 -2.07 14.24 15.05
CA GLY A 49 -2.89 14.83 16.10
C GLY A 49 -2.13 15.89 16.91
N GLU A 50 -2.51 16.05 18.17
CA GLU A 50 -1.81 16.92 19.15
C GLU A 50 -0.58 16.25 19.77
N GLY A 51 -0.14 15.11 19.22
CA GLY A 51 0.99 14.37 19.76
C GLY A 51 2.34 15.03 19.47
N ASP A 52 3.17 15.18 20.51
CA ASP A 52 4.51 15.76 20.37
C ASP A 52 5.52 14.81 19.70
N LYS A 53 5.29 13.49 19.81
CA LYS A 53 6.20 12.46 19.29
C LYS A 53 5.99 12.26 17.79
N ALA A 54 7.07 12.40 17.03
CA ALA A 54 7.11 12.01 15.63
C ALA A 54 6.87 10.50 15.45
N LEU A 55 6.30 10.13 14.30
CA LEU A 55 6.08 8.76 13.90
C LEU A 55 7.41 8.02 13.66
N ASP A 56 7.41 6.73 13.92
CA ASP A 56 8.56 5.85 13.71
C ASP A 56 8.59 5.39 12.23
N LEU A 57 9.66 5.72 11.51
CA LEU A 57 9.89 5.28 10.12
C LEU A 57 10.23 3.77 10.07
N GLN A 58 9.49 3.03 9.25
CA GLN A 58 9.88 1.70 8.79
C GLN A 58 11.02 1.85 7.76
N ARG A 59 12.27 1.65 8.18
CA ARG A 59 13.47 1.91 7.37
C ARG A 59 13.59 1.05 6.11
N GLU A 60 13.02 -0.15 6.15
CA GLU A 60 12.94 -1.00 4.96
C GLU A 60 11.64 -0.71 4.21
N PRO A 61 11.70 -0.51 2.88
CA PRO A 61 10.52 -0.22 2.10
C PRO A 61 9.61 -1.44 2.03
N VAL A 62 8.30 -1.21 2.15
CA VAL A 62 7.26 -2.24 2.06
C VAL A 62 6.95 -2.65 0.62
N LEU A 63 7.37 -1.84 -0.35
CA LEU A 63 7.29 -2.14 -1.77
C LEU A 63 8.42 -1.44 -2.52
N ARG A 64 9.04 -2.14 -3.46
CA ARG A 64 9.93 -1.57 -4.47
C ARG A 64 9.27 -1.72 -5.83
N TRP A 65 9.34 -0.69 -6.65
CA TRP A 65 8.65 -0.68 -7.94
C TRP A 65 9.45 0.05 -9.02
N SER A 66 9.08 -0.22 -10.26
CA SER A 66 9.53 0.50 -11.45
C SER A 66 8.37 0.69 -12.42
N ASN A 67 8.49 1.69 -13.29
CA ASN A 67 7.46 1.95 -14.30
C ASN A 67 8.09 2.14 -15.69
N PRO A 68 8.45 1.05 -16.37
CA PRO A 68 9.15 1.11 -17.65
C PRO A 68 8.29 1.66 -18.81
N SER A 69 6.97 1.81 -18.62
CA SER A 69 6.10 2.39 -19.65
C SER A 69 6.27 3.90 -19.79
N VAL A 70 6.79 4.57 -18.76
CA VAL A 70 6.98 6.03 -18.71
C VAL A 70 8.45 6.46 -18.72
N GLY A 71 9.38 5.53 -18.51
CA GLY A 71 10.82 5.78 -18.56
C GLY A 71 11.61 4.90 -17.61
N VAL A 72 12.80 5.38 -17.22
CA VAL A 72 13.63 4.72 -16.20
C VAL A 72 13.37 5.43 -14.88
N VAL A 73 12.52 4.82 -14.06
CA VAL A 73 12.12 5.32 -12.75
C VAL A 73 12.05 4.16 -11.76
N HIS A 74 12.61 4.38 -10.57
CA HIS A 74 12.63 3.41 -9.50
C HIS A 74 12.12 4.05 -8.22
N GLY A 75 11.13 3.39 -7.60
CA GLY A 75 10.47 3.89 -6.40
C GLY A 75 10.45 2.89 -5.26
N ASN A 76 10.33 3.45 -4.07
CA ASN A 76 10.33 2.73 -2.81
C ASN A 76 9.20 3.29 -1.94
N VAL A 77 8.34 2.40 -1.44
CA VAL A 77 7.24 2.75 -0.56
C VAL A 77 7.64 2.55 0.89
N PHE A 78 7.52 3.59 1.69
CA PHE A 78 7.82 3.59 3.11
C PHE A 78 6.56 3.84 3.94
N LEU A 79 6.62 3.43 5.21
CA LEU A 79 5.57 3.66 6.18
C LEU A 79 6.12 4.41 7.38
N TRP A 80 5.34 5.38 7.85
CA TRP A 80 5.54 5.99 9.17
C TRP A 80 4.46 5.46 10.09
N THR A 81 4.91 4.95 11.24
CA THR A 81 4.09 4.14 12.13
C THR A 81 4.05 4.67 13.56
N ARG A 82 3.00 4.33 14.30
CA ARG A 82 2.93 4.50 15.76
C ARG A 82 2.54 3.15 16.35
N ASP A 83 3.41 2.57 17.17
CA ASP A 83 3.22 1.24 17.74
C ASP A 83 2.90 0.16 16.69
N GLY A 84 3.52 0.27 15.50
CA GLY A 84 3.31 -0.64 14.38
C GLY A 84 2.06 -0.36 13.52
N GLN A 85 1.17 0.55 13.93
CA GLN A 85 0.07 1.03 13.08
C GLN A 85 0.62 1.93 11.97
N PRO A 86 0.33 1.68 10.68
CA PRO A 86 0.69 2.60 9.62
C PRO A 86 -0.24 3.80 9.64
N LEU A 87 0.32 5.00 9.79
CA LEU A 87 -0.44 6.25 9.79
C LEU A 87 -0.15 7.11 8.57
N ILE A 88 1.00 6.93 7.94
CA ILE A 88 1.36 7.55 6.66
C ILE A 88 1.99 6.48 5.77
N VAL A 89 1.68 6.55 4.48
CA VAL A 89 2.41 5.85 3.42
C VAL A 89 3.01 6.89 2.48
N GLY A 90 4.26 6.65 2.05
CA GLY A 90 4.93 7.52 1.08
C GLY A 90 5.66 6.72 0.01
N SER A 91 5.52 7.14 -1.25
CA SER A 91 6.26 6.62 -2.39
C SER A 91 7.35 7.63 -2.76
N LEU A 92 8.60 7.25 -2.60
CA LEU A 92 9.76 8.07 -2.93
C LEU A 92 10.48 7.44 -4.12
N PHE A 93 10.64 8.20 -5.20
CA PHE A 93 11.15 7.68 -6.46
C PHE A 93 12.08 8.63 -7.19
N LYS A 94 13.06 8.03 -7.88
CA LYS A 94 14.07 8.71 -8.66
C LYS A 94 13.88 8.42 -10.14
N TRP A 95 13.74 9.48 -10.93
CA TRP A 95 13.81 9.41 -12.38
C TRP A 95 15.25 9.42 -12.86
N PHE A 96 15.58 8.59 -13.83
CA PHE A 96 16.85 8.60 -14.57
C PHE A 96 16.65 9.03 -16.04
N THR A 97 15.50 8.69 -16.63
CA THR A 97 15.08 9.11 -17.97
C THR A 97 13.55 9.15 -18.04
N PRO A 98 12.91 10.15 -18.68
CA PRO A 98 13.50 11.31 -19.34
C PRO A 98 13.87 12.44 -18.37
N PHE A 99 13.49 12.32 -17.09
CA PHE A 99 13.82 13.30 -16.06
C PHE A 99 14.92 12.82 -15.14
N THR A 100 15.44 13.73 -14.32
CA THR A 100 16.53 13.45 -13.37
C THR A 100 16.19 13.82 -11.93
N HIS A 101 14.97 14.28 -11.66
CA HIS A 101 14.53 14.68 -10.33
C HIS A 101 14.11 13.48 -9.49
N MET A 102 13.95 13.73 -8.18
CA MET A 102 13.33 12.84 -7.23
C MET A 102 11.99 13.43 -6.82
N SER A 103 11.00 12.58 -6.60
CA SER A 103 9.65 12.96 -6.17
C SER A 103 9.26 12.15 -4.95
N HIS A 104 8.57 12.81 -4.01
CA HIS A 104 8.05 12.20 -2.81
C HIS A 104 6.54 12.42 -2.78
N GLU A 105 5.79 11.33 -2.81
CA GLU A 105 4.33 11.33 -2.78
C GLU A 105 3.88 10.72 -1.47
N PHE A 106 2.89 11.33 -0.82
CA PHE A 106 2.42 10.91 0.50
C PHE A 106 0.90 10.80 0.52
N GLN A 107 0.43 9.80 1.28
CA GLN A 107 -0.97 9.65 1.64
C GLN A 107 -1.09 9.45 3.14
N SER A 108 -2.02 10.20 3.73
CA SER A 108 -2.42 10.01 5.12
C SER A 108 -3.34 8.79 5.24
N LEU A 109 -3.08 7.96 6.24
CA LEU A 109 -3.87 6.77 6.59
C LEU A 109 -4.54 6.92 7.97
N THR A 110 -4.61 8.15 8.48
CA THR A 110 -5.11 8.46 9.82
C THR A 110 -6.35 9.34 9.76
N ASP A 111 -7.19 9.21 10.78
CA ASP A 111 -8.36 10.05 11.03
C ASP A 111 -8.06 11.29 11.88
N GLU A 112 -6.77 11.63 11.99
CA GLU A 112 -6.26 12.77 12.78
C GLU A 112 -5.52 13.74 11.84
N SER A 113 -5.28 14.97 12.32
CA SER A 113 -4.47 15.96 11.60
C SER A 113 -3.00 15.54 11.49
N ILE A 114 -2.30 16.10 10.50
CA ILE A 114 -0.88 15.87 10.27
C ILE A 114 -0.11 17.17 10.34
N ASP A 115 1.07 17.12 10.94
CA ASP A 115 2.10 18.14 10.84
C ASP A 115 3.42 17.47 10.41
N CYS A 116 3.92 17.86 9.24
CA CYS A 116 5.05 17.20 8.60
C CYS A 116 6.12 18.24 8.23
N ASN A 117 7.32 18.00 8.74
CA ASN A 117 8.53 18.74 8.41
C ASN A 117 9.48 17.88 7.57
N PHE A 118 10.21 18.53 6.67
CA PHE A 118 11.32 17.96 5.92
C PHE A 118 12.52 18.90 6.03
N HIS A 119 13.65 18.40 6.53
CA HIS A 119 14.81 19.22 6.90
C HIS A 119 14.44 20.43 7.80
N GLY A 120 13.60 20.17 8.81
CA GLY A 120 13.14 21.17 9.78
C GLY A 120 12.18 22.24 9.23
N LYS A 121 11.75 22.14 7.97
CA LYS A 121 10.80 23.07 7.35
C LYS A 121 9.43 22.42 7.17
N PRO A 122 8.33 23.14 7.45
CA PRO A 122 6.99 22.61 7.22
C PRO A 122 6.75 22.38 5.73
N VAL A 123 6.34 21.17 5.36
CA VAL A 123 6.07 20.79 3.96
C VAL A 123 4.66 20.23 3.75
N TRP A 124 4.00 19.76 4.80
CA TRP A 124 2.63 19.26 4.70
C TRP A 124 1.92 19.39 6.04
N LYS A 125 0.72 19.97 6.02
CA LYS A 125 -0.14 20.13 7.19
C LYS A 125 -1.59 19.94 6.79
N THR A 126 -2.35 19.19 7.57
CA THR A 126 -3.79 18.97 7.31
C THR A 126 -4.64 19.45 8.48
N SER A 127 -5.82 19.97 8.18
CA SER A 127 -6.87 20.26 9.17
C SER A 127 -7.92 19.15 9.27
N GLU A 128 -7.98 18.27 8.26
CA GLU A 128 -8.96 17.20 8.14
C GLU A 128 -8.30 15.81 8.12
N PRO A 129 -9.04 14.75 8.51
CA PRO A 129 -8.68 13.35 8.31
C PRO A 129 -8.23 13.03 6.88
N GLY A 130 -7.19 12.21 6.75
CA GLY A 130 -6.76 11.70 5.44
C GLY A 130 -7.45 10.41 5.02
N LEU A 131 -8.13 9.75 5.95
CA LEU A 131 -8.89 8.54 5.73
C LEU A 131 -10.14 8.53 6.62
N GLN A 132 -11.23 7.97 6.11
CA GLN A 132 -12.40 7.61 6.90
C GLN A 132 -12.64 6.11 6.77
N PHE A 133 -12.78 5.43 7.90
CA PHE A 133 -13.13 4.01 7.89
C PHE A 133 -14.63 3.85 7.69
N SER A 134 -15.00 2.86 6.87
CA SER A 134 -16.38 2.46 6.65
C SER A 134 -16.49 0.95 6.80
N ASP A 135 -17.60 0.49 7.36
CA ASP A 135 -17.89 -0.93 7.43
C ASP A 135 -18.02 -1.51 6.02
N LEU A 136 -17.43 -2.68 5.81
CA LEU A 136 -17.57 -3.41 4.55
C LEU A 136 -18.94 -4.09 4.51
N PRO A 137 -19.81 -3.74 3.56
CA PRO A 137 -21.13 -4.35 3.45
C PRO A 137 -21.00 -5.87 3.26
N LYS A 138 -21.78 -6.64 4.00
CA LYS A 138 -21.80 -8.12 3.93
C LYS A 138 -20.47 -8.79 4.29
N ALA A 139 -19.57 -8.11 5.01
CA ALA A 139 -18.40 -8.76 5.56
C ALA A 139 -18.81 -9.93 6.47
N PRO A 140 -18.11 -11.08 6.38
CA PRO A 140 -18.38 -12.19 7.29
C PRO A 140 -18.05 -11.80 8.73
N ALA A 141 -18.63 -12.51 9.70
CA ALA A 141 -18.22 -12.38 11.09
C ALA A 141 -16.71 -12.62 11.25
N LEU A 142 -16.08 -11.89 12.17
CA LEU A 142 -14.64 -12.01 12.42
C LEU A 142 -14.27 -13.44 12.77
N ALA A 143 -13.29 -13.99 12.07
CA ALA A 143 -12.79 -15.31 12.38
C ALA A 143 -12.04 -15.34 13.72
N ALA A 144 -12.06 -16.51 14.36
CA ALA A 144 -11.48 -16.74 15.68
C ALA A 144 -9.94 -16.56 15.70
N THR A 145 -9.27 -17.04 14.65
CA THR A 145 -7.80 -17.07 14.58
C THR A 145 -7.22 -15.97 13.69
N ALA A 146 -5.97 -15.59 13.94
CA ALA A 146 -5.30 -14.55 13.15
C ALA A 146 -5.10 -14.96 11.69
N GLU A 147 -4.85 -16.25 11.45
CA GLU A 147 -4.65 -16.84 10.13
C GLU A 147 -5.96 -16.79 9.32
N GLN A 148 -7.08 -17.16 9.94
CA GLN A 148 -8.39 -17.09 9.29
C GLN A 148 -8.81 -15.64 9.03
N ARG A 149 -8.55 -14.70 9.96
CA ARG A 149 -8.81 -13.28 9.72
C ARG A 149 -7.98 -12.74 8.56
N LEU A 150 -6.72 -13.16 8.43
CA LEU A 150 -5.91 -12.80 7.27
C LEU A 150 -6.51 -13.32 5.95
N LEU A 151 -7.00 -14.56 5.94
CA LEU A 151 -7.68 -15.12 4.77
C LEU A 151 -8.95 -14.34 4.43
N GLN A 152 -9.76 -13.96 5.43
CA GLN A 152 -10.94 -13.12 5.24
C GLN A 152 -10.56 -11.75 4.64
N ILE A 153 -9.58 -11.07 5.22
CA ILE A 153 -9.10 -9.76 4.73
C ILE A 153 -8.61 -9.86 3.29
N LYS A 154 -7.84 -10.90 2.94
CA LYS A 154 -7.41 -11.13 1.55
C LYS A 154 -8.55 -11.42 0.60
N GLN A 155 -9.60 -12.08 1.07
CA GLN A 155 -10.78 -12.34 0.25
C GLN A 155 -11.58 -11.05 0.00
N LEU A 156 -11.78 -10.24 1.05
CA LEU A 156 -12.43 -8.93 0.96
C LEU A 156 -11.68 -7.96 0.06
N ALA A 157 -10.34 -7.97 0.11
CA ALA A 157 -9.51 -7.12 -0.74
C ALA A 157 -9.76 -7.35 -2.25
N LYS A 158 -10.15 -8.57 -2.66
CA LYS A 158 -10.41 -8.89 -4.07
C LYS A 158 -11.67 -8.22 -4.63
N ASP A 159 -12.55 -7.73 -3.76
CA ASP A 159 -13.78 -7.04 -4.17
C ASP A 159 -13.49 -5.56 -4.53
N PHE A 160 -12.28 -5.08 -4.27
CA PHE A 160 -11.84 -3.75 -4.67
C PHE A 160 -11.22 -3.76 -6.06
N ALA A 161 -11.68 -2.83 -6.90
CA ALA A 161 -11.11 -2.51 -8.19
C ALA A 161 -10.92 -1.00 -8.29
N GLY A 162 -10.07 -0.56 -9.21
CA GLY A 162 -9.80 0.84 -9.42
C GLY A 162 -9.24 1.05 -10.81
N SER A 163 -9.51 2.21 -11.37
CA SER A 163 -8.91 2.66 -12.62
C SER A 163 -8.36 4.06 -12.45
N LYS A 164 -7.42 4.41 -13.30
CA LYS A 164 -6.94 5.79 -13.43
C LYS A 164 -7.19 6.30 -14.83
N LYS A 165 -7.26 7.62 -14.95
CA LYS A 165 -7.37 8.31 -16.23
C LYS A 165 -6.06 9.01 -16.53
N GLU A 166 -5.44 8.64 -17.64
CA GLU A 166 -4.21 9.28 -18.12
C GLU A 166 -4.50 10.66 -18.72
N ARG A 167 -3.46 11.47 -18.94
CA ARG A 167 -3.60 12.84 -19.47
C ARG A 167 -4.24 12.90 -20.85
N ASP A 168 -4.03 11.88 -21.68
CA ASP A 168 -4.64 11.74 -23.00
C ASP A 168 -6.11 11.26 -22.95
N GLY A 169 -6.62 11.01 -21.74
CA GLY A 169 -7.97 10.56 -21.49
C GLY A 169 -8.16 9.05 -21.46
N THR A 170 -7.12 8.27 -21.76
CA THR A 170 -7.15 6.80 -21.70
C THR A 170 -7.45 6.33 -20.28
N GLN A 171 -8.37 5.36 -20.16
CA GLN A 171 -8.67 4.72 -18.88
C GLN A 171 -7.84 3.45 -18.74
N VAL A 172 -7.13 3.34 -17.62
CA VAL A 172 -6.26 2.20 -17.29
C VAL A 172 -6.80 1.51 -16.06
N GLU A 173 -7.17 0.25 -16.20
CA GLU A 173 -7.54 -0.60 -15.07
C GLU A 173 -6.30 -0.95 -14.24
N LEU A 174 -6.43 -0.83 -12.92
CA LEU A 174 -5.36 -1.12 -11.99
C LEU A 174 -5.45 -2.56 -11.49
N ARG A 175 -4.30 -3.19 -11.32
CA ARG A 175 -4.21 -4.57 -10.85
C ARG A 175 -3.95 -4.59 -9.34
N LEU A 176 -4.79 -5.26 -8.58
CA LEU A 176 -4.54 -5.51 -7.16
C LEU A 176 -3.29 -6.40 -6.97
N LEU A 177 -2.39 -6.02 -6.05
CA LEU A 177 -1.39 -6.94 -5.53
C LEU A 177 -2.04 -7.89 -4.52
N PRO A 178 -2.02 -9.22 -4.75
CA PRO A 178 -2.82 -10.17 -3.96
C PRO A 178 -2.26 -10.41 -2.55
N GLN A 179 -1.00 -10.04 -2.31
CA GLN A 179 -0.41 -10.04 -0.97
C GLN A 179 -0.42 -8.61 -0.42
N PRO A 180 -0.77 -8.43 0.86
CA PRO A 180 -0.65 -7.11 1.48
C PRO A 180 0.83 -6.71 1.52
N ILE A 181 1.09 -5.45 1.22
CA ILE A 181 2.44 -4.87 1.34
C ILE A 181 2.82 -4.64 2.80
N TYR A 182 1.83 -4.56 3.70
CA TYR A 182 2.07 -4.45 5.13
C TYR A 182 0.93 -5.08 5.95
N ARG A 183 1.28 -5.65 7.10
CA ARG A 183 0.34 -6.27 8.05
C ARG A 183 0.67 -5.79 9.45
N TYR A 184 -0.36 -5.57 10.26
CA TYR A 184 -0.18 -5.12 11.64
C TYR A 184 -1.35 -5.54 12.52
N ALA A 185 -1.20 -5.33 13.83
CA ALA A 185 -2.26 -5.44 14.80
C ALA A 185 -1.99 -4.43 15.91
N VAL A 186 -3.04 -3.77 16.38
CA VAL A 186 -2.98 -2.90 17.57
C VAL A 186 -4.13 -3.28 18.49
N PRO A 187 -3.99 -4.37 19.26
CA PRO A 187 -5.08 -4.90 20.08
C PRO A 187 -5.61 -3.88 21.09
N LYS A 188 -4.76 -2.97 21.59
CA LYS A 188 -5.14 -1.86 22.48
C LYS A 188 -6.15 -0.87 21.85
N LYS A 189 -6.17 -0.78 20.51
CA LYS A 189 -7.14 0.02 19.72
C LYS A 189 -8.26 -0.85 19.12
N GLY A 190 -8.38 -2.11 19.54
CA GLY A 190 -9.33 -3.07 18.97
C GLY A 190 -8.97 -3.57 17.56
N ILE A 191 -7.78 -3.26 17.04
CA ILE A 191 -7.35 -3.72 15.71
C ILE A 191 -6.70 -5.08 15.85
N LEU A 192 -7.44 -6.15 15.56
CA LEU A 192 -6.97 -7.53 15.71
C LEU A 192 -6.08 -7.95 14.54
N ASN A 193 -6.41 -7.50 13.33
CA ASN A 193 -5.63 -7.71 12.11
C ASN A 193 -5.88 -6.54 11.15
N GLY A 194 -4.84 -5.80 10.80
CA GLY A 194 -4.84 -4.81 9.74
C GLY A 194 -3.95 -5.25 8.58
N ALA A 195 -4.33 -4.90 7.35
CA ALA A 195 -3.52 -5.15 6.17
C ALA A 195 -3.66 -4.00 5.16
N LEU A 196 -2.52 -3.59 4.62
CA LEU A 196 -2.41 -2.59 3.56
C LEU A 196 -2.14 -3.31 2.24
N PHE A 197 -3.00 -3.08 1.25
CA PHE A 197 -2.85 -3.54 -0.13
C PHE A 197 -2.66 -2.33 -1.05
N THR A 198 -2.33 -2.61 -2.30
CA THR A 198 -2.27 -1.58 -3.33
C THR A 198 -2.75 -2.11 -4.68
N LEU A 199 -3.44 -1.26 -5.43
CA LEU A 199 -3.68 -1.44 -6.85
C LEU A 199 -2.61 -0.69 -7.63
N VAL A 200 -2.03 -1.37 -8.61
CA VAL A 200 -0.85 -0.91 -9.34
C VAL A 200 -1.13 -0.76 -10.84
N HIS A 201 -0.43 0.19 -11.48
CA HIS A 201 -0.17 0.15 -12.91
C HIS A 201 1.24 -0.44 -13.12
N GLY A 202 1.32 -1.63 -13.70
CA GLY A 202 2.58 -2.38 -13.75
C GLY A 202 3.00 -2.85 -12.35
N THR A 203 3.98 -2.17 -11.74
CA THR A 203 4.36 -2.37 -10.32
C THR A 203 4.21 -1.11 -9.48
N ASP A 204 3.90 0.02 -10.11
CA ASP A 204 3.77 1.34 -9.52
C ASP A 204 2.44 1.46 -8.75
N PRO A 205 2.46 1.74 -7.43
CA PRO A 205 1.25 1.84 -6.63
C PRO A 205 0.48 3.13 -6.92
N GLU A 206 -0.81 2.98 -7.24
CA GLU A 206 -1.68 4.12 -7.61
C GLU A 206 -2.80 4.34 -6.59
N ILE A 207 -3.31 3.25 -6.00
CA ILE A 207 -4.34 3.29 -4.95
C ILE A 207 -3.90 2.37 -3.81
N PHE A 208 -4.06 2.82 -2.58
CA PHE A 208 -3.88 2.01 -1.38
C PHE A 208 -5.23 1.57 -0.80
N VAL A 209 -5.32 0.33 -0.34
CA VAL A 209 -6.52 -0.23 0.30
C VAL A 209 -6.14 -0.73 1.69
N LEU A 210 -6.67 -0.08 2.72
CA LEU A 210 -6.46 -0.46 4.11
C LEU A 210 -7.71 -1.18 4.63
N ILE A 211 -7.54 -2.42 5.09
CA ILE A 211 -8.63 -3.22 5.67
C ILE A 211 -8.24 -3.63 7.07
N GLU A 212 -9.15 -3.42 8.02
CA GLU A 212 -8.96 -3.77 9.42
C GLU A 212 -10.09 -4.66 9.94
N ALA A 213 -9.72 -5.76 10.58
CA ALA A 213 -10.58 -6.52 11.46
C ALA A 213 -10.58 -5.87 12.85
N ARG A 214 -11.62 -5.08 13.13
CA ARG A 214 -11.80 -4.38 14.41
C ARG A 214 -12.77 -5.13 15.33
N GLY A 215 -12.37 -5.38 16.57
CA GLY A 215 -13.21 -6.03 17.57
C GLY A 215 -12.62 -5.94 18.97
N GLU A 216 -13.38 -6.38 19.96
CA GLU A 216 -12.91 -6.39 21.35
C GLU A 216 -11.80 -7.45 21.54
N THR A 217 -10.76 -7.08 22.27
CA THR A 217 -9.76 -8.04 22.74
C THR A 217 -10.33 -8.79 23.93
N VAL A 218 -10.79 -10.04 23.73
CA VAL A 218 -11.17 -10.88 24.87
C VAL A 218 -9.90 -11.37 25.57
N PRO A 219 -9.64 -10.99 26.83
CA PRO A 219 -8.49 -11.51 27.57
C PRO A 219 -8.74 -13.00 27.87
N GLY A 220 -7.98 -13.87 27.22
CA GLY A 220 -7.96 -15.32 27.51
C GLY A 220 -9.02 -16.14 26.78
N GLY A 221 -8.63 -16.72 25.64
CA GLY A 221 -9.07 -18.04 25.18
C GLY A 221 -10.55 -18.25 24.82
N ASN A 222 -10.78 -18.56 23.53
CA ASN A 222 -12.02 -18.99 22.88
C ASN A 222 -13.08 -17.92 22.62
N THR A 223 -13.19 -17.56 21.35
CA THR A 223 -14.36 -16.91 20.77
C THR A 223 -15.56 -17.83 20.86
N ARG A 224 -16.59 -17.45 21.63
CA ARG A 224 -17.94 -17.99 21.47
C ARG A 224 -18.67 -17.11 20.45
N PRO A 225 -19.32 -17.68 19.41
CA PRO A 225 -20.13 -16.88 18.50
C PRO A 225 -21.37 -16.33 19.25
N PRO A 226 -21.86 -15.13 18.88
CA PRO A 226 -23.12 -14.63 19.39
C PRO A 226 -24.26 -15.56 18.98
N GLY A 227 -25.16 -15.84 19.93
CA GLY A 227 -26.38 -16.61 19.71
C GLY A 227 -27.50 -15.78 19.11
#